data_AF-A0A349JKZ9-F1
#
_entry.id   AF-A0A349JKZ9-F1
#
_cell.length_a   1.000
_cell.length_b   1.000
_cell.length_c   1.000
_cell.angle_alpha   90.00
_cell.angle_beta   90.00
_cell.angle_gamma   90.00
#
_symmetry.space_group_name_H-M   'P 1'
#
loop_
_entity.id
_entity.type
_entity.pdbx_description
1 polymer ?
#
loop_
_entity_poly.entity_id
_entity_poly.type
_entity_poly.pdbx_seq_one_letter_code
_entity_poly.pdbx_strand_id
1 'polypeptide(L)'
;MNSLFSPVQQFLITWLLVLVTGWFTLAAVNYVGELVSILVTAGLIAFLLNYAVVRLQVFLPRGIAAGLVYLTAGLLLVVIGLTIVPPVFSQARQLGVRFPELLESGRQQLDEFQTWSADRNLPFNVEILEQQLSAKVQEQVQAIAGTSLGLVVGTVNWFLDLILILVISFYMLLDGQRVWGGLTSIFAPDIRFVLTETLQRNLQRFVSGQLLLGLFMA
;
A
#
# COMPACT_ATOMS: atom_id res chain seq x y z
N MET A 1 37.94 -13.29 -40.57
CA MET A 1 36.77 -13.92 -39.89
C MET A 1 35.58 -13.01 -40.16
N ASN A 2 34.76 -13.39 -41.13
CA ASN A 2 33.69 -12.54 -41.68
C ASN A 2 32.51 -12.52 -40.72
N SER A 3 32.08 -11.33 -40.30
CA SER A 3 30.85 -11.16 -39.54
C SER A 3 29.67 -11.62 -40.39
N LEU A 4 28.95 -12.64 -39.94
CA LEU A 4 27.80 -13.24 -40.63
C LEU A 4 26.58 -12.30 -40.78
N PHE A 5 26.68 -11.06 -40.29
CA PHE A 5 25.59 -10.09 -40.22
C PHE A 5 26.06 -8.71 -40.68
N SER A 6 25.18 -7.97 -41.36
CA SER A 6 25.47 -6.58 -41.75
C SER A 6 25.60 -5.70 -40.49
N PRO A 7 26.37 -4.59 -40.53
CA PRO A 7 26.53 -3.70 -39.38
C PRO A 7 25.20 -3.14 -38.88
N VAL A 8 24.22 -2.96 -39.78
CA VAL A 8 22.85 -2.55 -39.43
C VAL A 8 22.10 -3.68 -38.70
N GLN A 9 22.28 -4.94 -39.11
CA GLN A 9 21.69 -6.08 -38.40
C GLN A 9 22.27 -6.25 -37.00
N GLN A 10 23.58 -6.07 -36.82
CA GLN A 10 24.21 -6.13 -35.49
C GLN A 10 23.71 -5.00 -34.57
N PHE A 11 23.54 -3.80 -35.10
CA PHE A 11 22.95 -2.68 -34.38
C PHE A 11 21.51 -3.01 -33.93
N LEU A 12 20.66 -3.47 -34.85
CA LEU A 12 19.28 -3.85 -34.53
C LEU A 12 19.19 -4.99 -33.51
N ILE A 13 20.03 -6.02 -33.63
CA ILE A 13 20.07 -7.14 -32.67
C ILE A 13 20.51 -6.65 -31.29
N THR A 14 21.52 -5.79 -31.21
CA THR A 14 22.03 -5.27 -29.93
C THR A 14 20.97 -4.42 -29.22
N TRP A 15 20.32 -3.51 -29.95
CA TRP A 15 19.23 -2.70 -29.39
C TRP A 15 18.02 -3.53 -28.99
N LEU A 16 17.67 -4.55 -29.77
CA LEU A 16 16.59 -5.49 -29.43
C LEU A 16 16.94 -6.28 -28.17
N LEU A 17 18.18 -6.78 -28.04
CA LEU A 17 18.63 -7.47 -26.83
C LEU A 17 18.62 -6.56 -25.61
N VAL A 18 19.04 -5.30 -25.73
CA VAL A 18 18.98 -4.31 -24.65
C VAL A 18 17.53 -4.03 -24.24
N LEU A 19 16.61 -3.89 -25.19
CA LEU A 19 15.19 -3.67 -24.89
C LEU A 19 14.56 -4.90 -24.24
N VAL A 20 14.85 -6.11 -24.73
CA VAL A 20 14.32 -7.35 -24.14
C VAL A 20 14.90 -7.59 -22.75
N THR A 21 16.21 -7.42 -22.56
CA THR A 21 16.85 -7.57 -21.25
C THR A 21 16.42 -6.48 -20.28
N GLY A 22 16.26 -5.23 -20.75
CA GLY A 22 15.72 -4.12 -19.96
C GLY A 22 14.27 -4.37 -19.53
N TRP A 23 13.41 -4.78 -20.47
CA TRP A 23 12.04 -5.17 -20.17
C TRP A 23 11.96 -6.34 -19.20
N PHE A 24 12.76 -7.39 -19.42
CA PHE A 24 12.82 -8.55 -18.54
C PHE A 24 13.31 -8.18 -17.14
N THR A 25 14.31 -7.29 -17.04
CA THR A 25 14.82 -6.79 -15.77
C THR A 25 13.74 -5.99 -15.03
N LEU A 26 13.02 -5.10 -15.71
CA LEU A 26 11.91 -4.36 -15.10
C LEU A 26 10.78 -5.28 -14.64
N ALA A 27 10.42 -6.27 -15.45
CA ALA A 27 9.42 -7.28 -15.09
C ALA A 27 9.85 -8.12 -13.88
N ALA A 28 11.11 -8.56 -13.85
CA ALA A 28 11.68 -9.30 -12.73
C ALA A 28 11.74 -8.45 -11.45
N VAL A 29 12.13 -7.17 -11.55
CA VAL A 29 12.15 -6.23 -10.42
C VAL A 29 10.75 -5.97 -9.89
N ASN A 30 9.72 -5.84 -10.73
CA ASN A 30 8.35 -5.65 -10.27
C ASN A 30 7.83 -6.91 -9.55
N TYR A 31 8.08 -8.10 -10.11
CA TYR A 31 7.66 -9.36 -9.49
C TYR A 31 8.36 -9.62 -8.15
N VAL A 32 9.68 -9.40 -8.09
CA VAL A 32 10.46 -9.52 -6.85
C VAL A 32 10.15 -8.38 -5.89
N GLY A 33 9.75 -7.21 -6.40
CA GLY A 33 9.47 -6.00 -5.64
C GLY A 33 8.33 -6.19 -4.64
N GLU A 34 7.28 -6.92 -5.02
CA GLU A 34 6.19 -7.28 -4.10
C GLU A 34 6.69 -8.13 -2.93
N LEU A 35 7.46 -9.20 -3.22
CA LEU A 35 8.06 -10.04 -2.18
C LEU A 35 9.05 -9.26 -1.29
N VAL A 36 9.85 -8.38 -1.89
CA VAL A 36 10.77 -7.50 -1.15
C VAL A 36 9.98 -6.53 -0.28
N SER A 37 8.87 -5.98 -0.76
CA SER A 37 8.00 -5.10 0.04
C SER A 37 7.40 -5.83 1.24
N ILE A 38 6.92 -7.06 1.05
CA ILE A 38 6.44 -7.94 2.13
C ILE A 38 7.56 -8.18 3.15
N LEU A 39 8.76 -8.55 2.68
CA LEU A 39 9.91 -8.81 3.55
C LEU A 39 10.36 -7.56 4.33
N VAL A 40 10.42 -6.40 3.67
CA VAL A 40 10.78 -5.13 4.29
C VAL A 40 9.71 -4.73 5.31
N THR A 41 8.43 -4.80 4.96
CA THR A 41 7.32 -4.50 5.87
C THR A 41 7.31 -5.42 7.08
N ALA A 42 7.47 -6.73 6.87
CA ALA A 42 7.58 -7.71 7.94
C ALA A 42 8.79 -7.45 8.83
N GLY A 43 9.94 -7.11 8.23
CA GLY A 43 11.16 -6.75 8.95
C GLY A 43 10.99 -5.48 9.78
N LEU A 44 10.30 -4.46 9.26
CA LEU A 44 9.96 -3.24 10.00
C LEU A 44 9.06 -3.55 11.19
N ILE A 45 8.01 -4.34 11.00
CA ILE A 45 7.11 -4.76 12.10
C ILE A 45 7.87 -5.56 13.15
N ALA A 46 8.66 -6.55 12.73
CA ALA A 46 9.48 -7.35 13.64
C ALA A 46 10.45 -6.47 14.43
N PHE A 47 11.06 -5.50 13.76
CA PHE A 47 11.98 -4.55 14.38
C PHE A 47 11.29 -3.66 15.43
N LEU A 48 10.11 -3.12 15.10
CA LEU A 48 9.28 -2.35 16.03
C LEU A 48 8.91 -3.17 17.28
N LEU A 49 8.45 -4.40 17.07
CA LEU A 49 8.06 -5.31 18.15
C LEU A 49 9.27 -5.77 18.97
N ASN A 50 10.44 -5.92 18.36
CA ASN A 50 11.66 -6.33 19.04
C ASN A 50 12.04 -5.38 20.18
N TYR A 51 11.75 -4.08 20.04
CA TYR A 51 11.96 -3.13 21.13
C TYR A 51 11.12 -3.46 22.37
N ALA A 52 9.85 -3.83 22.19
CA ALA A 52 8.99 -4.28 23.28
C ALA A 52 9.44 -5.65 23.84
N VAL A 53 9.88 -6.57 22.97
CA VAL A 53 10.41 -7.89 23.38
C VAL A 53 11.64 -7.74 24.26
N VAL A 54 12.61 -6.89 23.89
CA VAL A 54 13.85 -6.70 24.69
C VAL A 54 13.54 -6.18 26.09
N ARG A 55 12.55 -5.27 26.24
CA ARG A 55 12.13 -4.83 27.58
C ARG A 55 11.50 -5.96 28.38
N LEU A 56 10.68 -6.79 27.73
CA LEU A 56 9.97 -7.90 28.40
C LEU A 56 10.88 -9.12 28.65
N GLN A 57 11.96 -9.26 27.88
CA GLN A 57 12.97 -10.32 28.03
C GLN A 57 13.72 -10.23 29.37
N VAL A 58 13.72 -9.07 30.03
CA VAL A 58 14.27 -8.92 31.39
C VAL A 58 13.52 -9.81 32.40
N PHE A 59 12.25 -10.10 32.16
CA PHE A 59 11.38 -10.88 33.06
C PHE A 59 11.07 -12.29 32.54
N LEU A 60 11.16 -12.52 31.23
CA LEU A 60 10.74 -13.77 30.57
C LEU A 60 11.77 -14.25 29.54
N PRO A 61 11.88 -15.57 29.28
CA PRO A 61 12.71 -16.07 28.20
C PRO A 61 12.21 -15.53 26.84
N ARG A 62 13.16 -15.23 25.95
CA ARG A 62 12.93 -14.48 24.69
C ARG A 62 11.79 -15.04 23.82
N GLY A 63 11.64 -16.36 23.75
CA GLY A 63 10.55 -16.99 22.99
C GLY A 63 9.16 -16.67 23.53
N ILE A 64 8.99 -16.69 24.86
CA ILE A 64 7.72 -16.37 25.52
C ILE A 64 7.45 -14.86 25.42
N ALA A 65 8.48 -14.04 25.63
CA ALA A 65 8.39 -12.59 25.46
C ALA A 65 7.96 -12.21 24.03
N ALA A 66 8.56 -12.83 23.02
CA ALA A 66 8.18 -12.62 21.62
C ALA A 66 6.73 -13.04 21.35
N GLY A 67 6.31 -14.22 21.80
CA GLY A 67 4.93 -14.69 21.65
C GLY A 67 3.91 -13.76 22.29
N LEU A 68 4.13 -13.33 23.53
CA LEU A 68 3.23 -12.42 24.25
C LEU A 68 3.15 -11.04 23.59
N VAL A 69 4.29 -10.45 23.22
CA VAL A 69 4.32 -9.15 22.53
C VAL A 69 3.59 -9.24 21.20
N TYR A 70 3.79 -10.31 20.44
CA TYR A 70 3.14 -10.51 19.16
C TYR A 70 1.63 -10.69 19.30
N LEU A 71 1.17 -11.52 20.24
CA LEU A 71 -0.25 -11.70 20.53
C LEU A 71 -0.90 -10.40 20.99
N THR A 72 -0.24 -9.64 21.85
CA THR A 72 -0.76 -8.37 22.36
C THR A 72 -0.84 -7.33 21.24
N ALA A 73 0.19 -7.23 20.40
CA ALA A 73 0.21 -6.32 19.27
C ALA A 73 -0.86 -6.69 18.21
N GLY A 74 -0.99 -7.98 17.90
CA GLY A 74 -2.04 -8.48 17.00
C GLY A 74 -3.44 -8.20 17.54
N LEU A 75 -3.66 -8.45 18.84
CA LEU A 75 -4.93 -8.14 19.49
C LEU A 75 -5.24 -6.64 19.45
N LEU A 76 -4.27 -5.79 19.76
CA LEU A 76 -4.42 -4.33 19.66
C LEU A 76 -4.78 -3.91 18.23
N LEU A 77 -4.09 -4.43 17.22
CA LEU A 77 -4.41 -4.15 15.81
C LEU A 77 -5.82 -4.60 15.43
N VAL A 78 -6.25 -5.78 15.87
CA VAL A 78 -7.61 -6.27 15.61
C VAL A 78 -8.65 -5.39 16.29
N VAL A 79 -8.44 -5.00 17.56
CA VAL A 79 -9.35 -4.11 18.28
C VAL A 79 -9.44 -2.74 17.61
N ILE A 80 -8.30 -2.15 17.25
CA ILE A 80 -8.24 -0.87 16.52
C ILE A 80 -8.96 -1.01 15.17
N GLY A 81 -8.69 -2.08 14.42
CA GLY A 81 -9.33 -2.36 13.13
C GLY A 81 -10.84 -2.51 13.25
N LEU A 82 -11.32 -3.31 14.19
CA LEU A 82 -12.76 -3.49 14.43
C LEU A 82 -13.44 -2.23 14.99
N THR A 83 -12.69 -1.31 15.59
CA THR A 83 -13.27 -0.05 16.11
C THR A 83 -13.28 1.04 15.03
N ILE A 84 -12.25 1.12 14.18
CA ILE A 84 -12.09 2.19 13.18
C ILE A 84 -12.69 1.82 11.83
N VAL A 85 -12.55 0.57 11.37
CA VAL A 85 -13.00 0.17 10.02
C VAL A 85 -14.52 0.27 9.88
N PRO A 86 -15.36 -0.23 10.81
CA PRO A 86 -16.80 -0.12 10.68
C PRO A 86 -17.33 1.31 10.56
N PRO A 87 -16.94 2.29 11.42
CA PRO A 87 -17.41 3.65 11.26
C PRO A 87 -16.94 4.26 9.95
N VAL A 88 -15.69 4.03 9.51
CA VAL A 88 -15.20 4.52 8.20
C VAL A 88 -16.02 3.95 7.05
N PHE A 89 -16.30 2.65 7.06
CA PHE A 89 -17.11 2.00 6.03
C PHE A 89 -18.57 2.49 6.06
N SER A 90 -19.12 2.70 7.25
CA SER A 90 -20.46 3.24 7.42
C SER A 90 -20.56 4.67 6.90
N GLN A 91 -19.54 5.51 7.16
CA GLN A 91 -19.46 6.88 6.65
C GLN A 91 -19.32 6.88 5.12
N ALA A 92 -18.47 6.02 4.56
CA ALA A 92 -18.34 5.87 3.11
C ALA A 92 -19.65 5.41 2.46
N ARG A 93 -20.37 4.46 3.09
CA ARG A 93 -21.70 4.03 2.62
C ARG A 93 -22.72 5.15 2.71
N GLN A 94 -22.73 5.91 3.80
CA GLN A 94 -23.61 7.08 3.96
C GLN A 94 -23.33 8.13 2.88
N LEU A 95 -22.06 8.39 2.56
CA LEU A 95 -21.69 9.25 1.43
C LEU A 95 -22.24 8.70 0.12
N GLY A 96 -22.09 7.40 -0.14
CA GLY A 96 -22.65 6.77 -1.35
C GLY A 96 -24.18 6.85 -1.44
N VAL A 97 -24.89 6.76 -0.31
CA VAL A 97 -26.36 6.89 -0.25
C VAL A 97 -26.83 8.35 -0.35
N ARG A 98 -26.05 9.30 0.18
CA ARG A 98 -26.34 10.75 0.13
C ARG A 98 -25.88 11.41 -1.17
N PHE A 99 -24.96 10.76 -1.89
CA PHE A 99 -24.42 11.28 -3.13
C PHE A 99 -25.49 11.55 -4.21
N PRO A 100 -26.49 10.67 -4.43
CA PRO A 100 -27.62 10.97 -5.32
C PRO A 100 -28.44 12.17 -4.87
N GLU A 101 -28.70 12.31 -3.56
CA GLU A 101 -29.43 13.47 -3.00
C GLU A 101 -28.66 14.78 -3.23
N LEU A 102 -27.34 14.76 -3.03
CA LEU A 102 -26.46 15.89 -3.33
C LEU A 102 -26.47 16.23 -4.81
N LEU A 103 -26.46 15.21 -5.69
CA LEU A 103 -26.54 15.40 -7.13
C LEU A 103 -27.88 16.03 -7.55
N GLU A 104 -28.99 15.56 -6.98
CA GLU A 104 -30.33 16.08 -7.23
C GLU A 104 -30.43 17.55 -6.77
N SER A 105 -29.91 17.86 -5.58
CA SER A 105 -29.86 19.23 -5.07
C SER A 105 -28.97 20.15 -5.92
N GLY A 106 -27.89 19.62 -6.50
CA GLY A 106 -27.03 20.34 -7.43
C GLY A 106 -27.72 20.62 -8.76
N ARG A 107 -28.49 19.66 -9.29
CA ARG A 107 -29.33 19.86 -10.49
C ARG A 107 -30.38 20.95 -10.26
N GLN A 108 -31.07 20.91 -9.13
CA GLN A 108 -32.07 21.93 -8.82
C GLN A 108 -31.47 23.35 -8.78
N GLN A 109 -30.27 23.51 -8.21
CA GLN A 109 -29.56 24.79 -8.22
C GLN A 109 -29.09 25.22 -9.62
N LEU A 110 -28.70 24.26 -10.45
CA LEU A 110 -28.33 24.53 -11.85
C LEU A 110 -29.55 24.96 -12.68
N ASP A 111 -30.71 24.37 -12.43
CA ASP A 111 -31.98 24.74 -13.08
C ASP A 111 -32.47 26.14 -12.66
N GLU A 112 -32.34 26.47 -11.37
CA GLU A 112 -32.58 27.82 -10.85
C GLU A 112 -31.60 28.84 -11.47
N PHE A 113 -30.33 28.47 -11.63
CA PHE A 113 -29.31 29.30 -12.28
C PHE A 113 -29.59 29.47 -13.78
N GLN A 114 -30.05 28.43 -14.47
CA GLN A 114 -30.44 28.47 -15.89
C GLN A 114 -31.62 29.42 -16.09
N THR A 115 -32.62 29.37 -15.20
CA THR A 115 -33.78 30.26 -15.22
C THR A 115 -33.34 31.72 -15.02
N TRP A 116 -32.47 31.99 -14.04
CA TRP A 116 -31.89 33.32 -13.83
C TRP A 116 -31.06 33.81 -15.03
N SER A 117 -30.29 32.92 -15.67
CA SER A 117 -29.48 33.23 -16.84
C SER A 117 -30.34 33.54 -18.07
N ALA A 118 -31.45 32.80 -18.25
CA ALA A 118 -32.41 33.02 -19.32
C ALA A 118 -33.14 34.37 -19.17
N ASP A 119 -33.56 34.72 -17.94
CA ASP A 119 -34.17 36.03 -17.63
C ASP A 119 -33.22 37.21 -17.87
N ARG A 120 -31.91 36.97 -17.78
CA ARG A 120 -30.84 37.95 -18.01
C ARG A 120 -30.30 37.93 -19.44
N ASN A 121 -30.86 37.09 -20.32
CA ASN A 121 -30.44 36.94 -21.72
C ASN A 121 -28.96 36.54 -21.91
N LEU A 122 -28.39 35.82 -20.94
CA LEU A 122 -26.98 35.39 -20.96
C LEU A 122 -26.83 34.05 -21.73
N PRO A 123 -25.79 33.88 -22.57
CA PRO A 123 -25.61 32.72 -23.46
C PRO A 123 -24.99 31.48 -22.76
N PHE A 124 -25.40 31.19 -21.52
CA PHE A 124 -24.96 29.98 -20.81
C PHE A 124 -26.02 28.88 -20.95
N ASN A 125 -25.59 27.70 -21.41
CA ASN A 125 -26.43 26.51 -21.49
C ASN A 125 -25.86 25.43 -20.55
N VAL A 126 -26.46 25.28 -19.37
CA VAL A 126 -26.02 24.30 -18.35
C VAL A 126 -26.51 22.88 -18.63
N GLU A 127 -27.42 22.69 -19.58
CA GLU A 127 -28.05 21.40 -19.93
C GLU A 127 -27.00 20.37 -20.40
N ILE A 128 -25.98 20.83 -21.14
CA ILE A 128 -24.84 20.00 -21.57
C ILE A 128 -24.01 19.54 -20.37
N LEU A 129 -23.86 20.40 -19.36
CA LEU A 129 -23.08 20.12 -18.15
C LEU A 129 -23.79 19.08 -17.28
N GLU A 130 -25.12 19.17 -17.17
CA GLU A 130 -25.94 18.19 -16.46
C GLU A 130 -25.89 16.80 -17.11
N GLN A 131 -25.99 16.74 -18.44
CA GLN A 131 -25.91 15.47 -19.18
C GLN A 131 -24.55 14.80 -19.01
N GLN A 132 -23.45 15.55 -19.11
CA GLN A 132 -22.10 15.01 -18.93
C GLN A 132 -21.84 14.57 -17.48
N LEU A 133 -22.29 15.35 -16.50
CA LEU A 133 -22.14 15.01 -15.09
C LEU A 133 -22.92 13.73 -14.75
N SER A 134 -24.14 13.62 -15.25
CA SER A 134 -25.00 12.45 -15.04
C SER A 134 -24.39 11.19 -15.64
N ALA A 135 -23.87 11.26 -16.88
CA ALA A 135 -23.22 10.14 -17.53
C ALA A 135 -21.99 9.65 -16.76
N LYS A 136 -21.11 10.56 -16.32
CA LYS A 136 -19.91 10.22 -15.53
C LYS A 136 -20.23 9.62 -14.17
N VAL A 137 -21.26 10.13 -13.49
CA VAL A 137 -21.69 9.57 -12.21
C VAL A 137 -22.23 8.16 -12.40
N GLN A 138 -23.04 7.93 -13.42
CA GLN A 138 -23.61 6.62 -13.72
C GLN A 138 -22.52 5.59 -14.07
N GLU A 139 -21.51 6.01 -14.84
CA GLU A 139 -20.33 5.20 -15.15
C GLU A 139 -19.57 4.79 -13.89
N GLN A 140 -19.30 5.72 -12.97
CA GLN A 140 -18.60 5.41 -11.72
C GLN A 140 -19.41 4.50 -10.80
N VAL A 141 -20.72 4.72 -10.68
CA VAL A 141 -21.61 3.86 -9.87
C VAL A 141 -21.65 2.45 -10.45
N GLN A 142 -21.74 2.30 -11.77
CA GLN A 142 -21.69 0.99 -12.43
C GLN A 142 -20.33 0.32 -12.27
N ALA A 143 -19.23 1.07 -12.35
CA ALA A 143 -17.89 0.54 -12.09
C ALA A 143 -17.79 -0.02 -10.67
N ILE A 144 -18.24 0.72 -9.66
CA ILE A 144 -18.24 0.28 -8.26
C ILE A 144 -19.13 -0.96 -8.07
N ALA A 145 -20.34 -0.97 -8.64
CA ALA A 145 -21.26 -2.11 -8.57
C ALA A 145 -20.75 -3.36 -9.31
N GLY A 146 -20.06 -3.17 -10.44
CA GLY A 146 -19.45 -4.23 -11.26
C GLY A 146 -18.15 -4.80 -10.68
N THR A 147 -17.52 -4.12 -9.73
CA THR A 147 -16.25 -4.56 -9.11
C THR A 147 -16.46 -5.70 -8.08
N SER A 148 -17.66 -6.27 -7.94
CA SER A 148 -17.95 -7.31 -6.93
C SER A 148 -16.98 -8.50 -6.99
N LEU A 149 -16.62 -9.00 -8.18
CA LEU A 149 -15.65 -10.09 -8.34
C LEU A 149 -14.20 -9.64 -8.12
N GLY A 150 -13.84 -8.41 -8.56
CA GLY A 150 -12.50 -7.84 -8.35
C GLY A 150 -12.19 -7.57 -6.88
N LEU A 151 -13.20 -7.16 -6.10
CA LEU A 151 -13.09 -7.02 -4.65
C LEU A 151 -12.79 -8.35 -3.96
N VAL A 152 -13.42 -9.45 -4.39
CA VAL A 152 -13.19 -10.79 -3.79
C VAL A 152 -11.76 -11.25 -4.04
N VAL A 153 -11.29 -11.20 -5.28
CA VAL A 153 -9.91 -11.63 -5.64
C VAL A 153 -8.86 -10.72 -4.97
N GLY A 154 -9.07 -9.40 -4.97
CA GLY A 154 -8.17 -8.46 -4.31
C GLY A 154 -8.11 -8.66 -2.78
N THR A 155 -9.24 -8.98 -2.15
CA THR A 155 -9.30 -9.27 -0.71
C THR A 155 -8.49 -10.53 -0.37
N VAL A 156 -8.56 -11.57 -1.22
CA VAL A 156 -7.76 -12.80 -1.00
C VAL A 156 -6.27 -12.52 -1.12
N ASN A 157 -5.82 -11.77 -2.14
CA ASN A 157 -4.40 -11.44 -2.29
C ASN A 157 -3.87 -10.66 -1.09
N TRP A 158 -4.59 -9.59 -0.72
CA TRP A 158 -4.21 -8.78 0.44
C TRP A 158 -4.20 -9.58 1.75
N PHE A 159 -5.13 -10.52 1.91
CA PHE A 159 -5.16 -11.40 3.08
C PHE A 159 -3.98 -12.38 3.11
N LEU A 160 -3.58 -12.94 1.95
CA LEU A 160 -2.37 -13.75 1.84
C LEU A 160 -1.11 -12.94 2.14
N ASP A 161 -1.00 -11.73 1.60
CA ASP A 161 0.12 -10.82 1.86
C ASP A 161 0.22 -10.51 3.36
N LEU A 162 -0.92 -10.21 4.00
CA LEU A 162 -0.99 -9.96 5.43
C LEU A 162 -0.53 -11.18 6.24
N ILE A 163 -0.97 -12.39 5.88
CA ILE A 163 -0.50 -13.62 6.54
C ILE A 163 1.01 -13.79 6.37
N LEU A 164 1.55 -13.58 5.16
CA LEU A 164 2.98 -13.69 4.90
C LEU A 164 3.77 -12.67 5.74
N ILE A 165 3.32 -11.40 5.76
CA ILE A 165 3.91 -10.35 6.59
C ILE A 165 3.91 -10.78 8.06
N LEU A 166 2.79 -11.32 8.56
CA LEU A 166 2.68 -11.75 9.94
C LEU A 166 3.64 -12.92 10.24
N VAL A 167 3.63 -13.98 9.44
CA VAL A 167 4.48 -15.16 9.64
C VAL A 167 5.96 -14.79 9.57
N ILE A 168 6.36 -14.00 8.57
CA ILE A 168 7.75 -13.56 8.39
C ILE A 168 8.17 -12.66 9.55
N SER A 169 7.33 -11.70 9.95
CA SER A 169 7.65 -10.79 11.06
C SER A 169 7.80 -11.54 12.38
N PHE A 170 6.95 -12.53 12.64
CA PHE A 170 7.05 -13.39 13.82
C PHE A 170 8.35 -14.21 13.81
N TYR A 171 8.70 -14.81 12.67
CA TYR A 171 9.93 -15.57 12.54
C TYR A 171 11.18 -14.68 12.69
N MET A 172 11.15 -13.46 12.14
CA MET A 172 12.20 -12.45 12.36
C MET A 172 12.28 -11.96 13.81
N LEU A 173 11.17 -11.95 14.55
CA LEU A 173 11.18 -11.58 15.96
C LEU A 173 11.84 -12.66 16.84
N LEU A 174 11.56 -13.93 16.54
CA LEU A 174 12.15 -15.08 17.22
C LEU A 174 13.66 -15.18 16.95
N ASP A 175 14.06 -15.19 15.68
CA ASP A 175 15.44 -15.48 15.27
C ASP A 175 15.94 -14.60 14.12
N GLY A 176 15.71 -13.28 14.26
CA GLY A 176 15.96 -12.29 13.21
C GLY A 176 17.37 -12.28 12.63
N GLN A 177 18.40 -12.63 13.41
CA GLN A 177 19.77 -12.69 12.89
C GLN A 177 19.96 -13.81 11.86
N ARG A 178 19.28 -14.96 12.04
CA ARG A 178 19.38 -16.10 11.14
C ARG A 178 18.64 -15.84 9.83
N VAL A 179 17.45 -15.26 9.92
CA VAL A 179 16.61 -14.90 8.76
C VAL A 179 17.25 -13.77 7.97
N TRP A 180 17.62 -12.68 8.65
CA TRP A 180 18.25 -11.53 8.03
C TRP A 180 19.63 -11.87 7.47
N GLY A 181 20.40 -12.73 8.15
CA GLY A 181 21.66 -13.26 7.65
C GLY A 181 21.50 -14.04 6.36
N GLY A 182 20.46 -14.90 6.25
CA GLY A 182 20.11 -15.59 5.02
C GLY A 182 19.73 -14.64 3.88
N LEU A 183 18.83 -13.69 4.13
CA LEU A 183 18.37 -12.72 3.13
C LEU A 183 19.49 -11.79 2.65
N THR A 184 20.33 -11.31 3.56
CA THR A 184 21.43 -10.39 3.24
C THR A 184 22.66 -11.08 2.65
N SER A 185 22.75 -12.41 2.72
CA SER A 185 23.88 -13.18 2.16
C SER A 185 24.02 -13.07 0.64
N ILE A 186 22.95 -12.67 -0.04
CA ILE A 186 22.90 -12.51 -1.49
C ILE A 186 23.52 -11.15 -1.92
N PHE A 187 23.60 -10.19 -1.00
CA PHE A 187 24.07 -8.83 -1.29
C PHE A 187 25.56 -8.65 -0.96
N ALA A 188 26.18 -7.66 -1.60
CA ALA A 188 27.57 -7.29 -1.35
C ALA A 188 27.82 -6.88 0.12
N PRO A 189 29.04 -7.07 0.66
CA PRO A 189 29.35 -6.81 2.08
C PRO A 189 29.03 -5.38 2.54
N ASP A 190 29.29 -4.38 1.70
CA ASP A 190 29.08 -2.97 2.05
C ASP A 190 27.59 -2.63 2.20
N ILE A 191 26.75 -3.18 1.32
CA ILE A 191 25.29 -3.02 1.35
C ILE A 191 24.73 -3.70 2.60
N ARG A 192 25.24 -4.89 2.94
CA ARG A 192 24.83 -5.64 4.14
C ARG A 192 25.09 -4.87 5.44
N PHE A 193 26.22 -4.17 5.54
CA PHE A 193 26.54 -3.36 6.72
C PHE A 193 25.56 -2.19 6.90
N VAL A 194 25.31 -1.43 5.83
CA VAL A 194 24.40 -0.28 5.84
C VAL A 194 22.96 -0.71 6.14
N LEU A 195 22.48 -1.79 5.53
CA LEU A 195 21.12 -2.30 5.74
C LEU A 195 20.91 -2.87 7.15
N THR A 196 21.96 -3.35 7.82
CA THR A 196 21.81 -4.03 9.10
C THR A 196 22.05 -3.10 10.28
N GLU A 197 23.21 -2.45 10.38
CA GLU A 197 23.51 -1.62 11.57
C GLU A 197 22.89 -0.23 11.49
N THR A 198 23.08 0.45 10.36
CA THR A 198 22.67 1.86 10.21
C THR A 198 21.16 1.98 10.17
N LEU A 199 20.49 1.11 9.42
CA LEU A 199 19.03 1.10 9.32
C LEU A 199 18.38 0.78 10.67
N GLN A 200 18.89 -0.23 11.38
CA GLN A 200 18.38 -0.63 12.70
C GLN A 200 18.47 0.54 13.70
N ARG A 201 19.63 1.20 13.79
CA ARG A 201 19.84 2.29 14.75
C ARG A 201 19.02 3.54 14.42
N ASN A 202 18.89 3.89 13.14
CA ASN A 202 18.13 5.06 12.71
C ASN A 202 16.63 4.86 12.85
N LEU A 203 16.11 3.69 12.45
CA LEU A 203 14.70 3.37 12.65
C LEU A 203 14.31 3.38 14.13
N GLN A 204 15.18 2.86 15.02
CA GLN A 204 14.89 2.87 16.45
C GLN A 204 14.67 4.29 16.99
N ARG A 205 15.56 5.21 16.59
CA ARG A 205 15.51 6.62 17.00
C ARG A 205 14.32 7.35 16.38
N PHE A 206 14.07 7.12 15.09
CA PHE A 206 12.96 7.72 14.37
C PHE A 206 11.62 7.33 14.98
N VAL A 207 11.39 6.04 15.22
CA VAL A 207 10.14 5.53 15.81
C VAL A 207 9.94 6.06 17.22
N SER A 208 10.98 6.05 18.05
CA SER A 208 10.90 6.59 19.40
C SER A 208 10.57 8.09 19.38
N GLY A 209 11.15 8.85 18.46
CA GLY A 209 10.83 10.25 18.24
C GLY A 209 9.39 10.46 17.77
N GLN A 210 8.93 9.70 16.78
CA GLN A 210 7.58 9.83 16.22
C GLN A 210 6.49 9.44 17.22
N LEU A 211 6.72 8.40 18.03
CA LEU A 211 5.80 8.03 19.11
C LEU A 211 5.72 9.11 20.18
N LEU A 212 6.85 9.70 20.57
CA LEU A 212 6.85 10.82 21.52
C LEU A 212 6.11 12.03 20.94
N LEU A 213 6.37 12.40 19.68
CA LEU A 213 5.67 13.49 19.01
C LEU A 213 4.16 13.22 18.90
N GLY A 214 3.79 12.00 18.52
CA GLY A 214 2.39 11.58 18.44
C GLY A 214 1.69 11.65 19.80
N LEU A 215 2.35 11.25 20.88
CA LEU A 215 1.81 11.33 22.24
C LEU A 215 1.67 12.77 22.76
N PHE A 216 2.47 13.70 22.23
CA PHE A 216 2.37 15.13 22.54
C PHE A 216 1.30 15.85 21.70
N MET A 217 1.02 15.36 20.49
CA MET A 217 0.00 15.92 19.60
C MET A 217 -1.42 15.35 19.82
N ALA A 218 -1.54 14.16 20.39
CA ALA A 218 -2.81 13.52 20.76
C ALA A 218 -3.33 14.05 22.10
#